data_AF-A0A8S1UAH4-F1
#
_entry.id   AF-A0A8S1UAH4-F1
#
_cell.length_a   1.000
_cell.length_b   1.000
_cell.length_c   1.000
_cell.angle_alpha   90.00
_cell.angle_beta   90.00
_cell.angle_gamma   90.00
#
_symmetry.space_group_name_H-M   'P 1'
#
loop_
_entity.id
_entity.type
_entity.pdbx_description
1 polymer ?
#
loop_
_entity_poly.entity_id
_entity_poly.type
_entity_poly.pdbx_seq_one_letter_code
_entity_poly.pdbx_strand_id
1 'polypeptide(L)'
;MIQESLVLKLIFKDIKLKFSVPDPTQTIEQLKEIIIQKLSEQGINLQPNNVQCNDSDDFMLNSSDIIGQLLKQNDTVKLVEKIADNIIQQQQQQQQQQQQQQQQQQQDNTTEAPQIIQQQDPAEAIVVLYDISGSMSSQFFGDKELSRMGAVNAFFSAFADKTLAFEFNHIVKLVWFGSQLYDKCEFTSDFNKFIKLVDDANPGGSTKCYDAIDYAINKLLEVKQKYPDIVLRILALTDGEDNASTSKPNTLVQKIFDHKIIIDSFVVGENCVGLKTLTHASNGRCYCPRDLGQGMSLFEIESILSTSRREKVEQATNVVDLDAIKGKPFDTEGMKVVTLDVSNRAVMKREEIVKRAKEAEAQDNQQTTSTGVEGKKAAVGGGGRDRRLLKELNDAITKCYGECKIYPTADDIGIWKILIIGPKGTPFENGIYQLTCVLPQDYPFKPPKISFVTKMHHPNISKTSGALCLDVLKDRWSPALTVFSVILSIRSLLTDPNPDDALDSNVAAEYKHEKKLYEENVKKEKQLYASPTVEDLLKDVLGSVSVDSQEYKDAHKDLSEWIKQNAQ
;
A
#
# COMPACT_ATOMS: atom_id res chain seq x y z
N MET A 1 -32.41 49.07 15.36
CA MET A 1 -31.39 48.44 16.22
C MET A 1 -31.37 46.96 15.87
N ILE A 2 -30.28 46.46 15.31
CA ILE A 2 -30.13 45.03 14.99
C ILE A 2 -29.85 44.35 16.33
N GLN A 3 -30.79 43.54 16.84
CA GLN A 3 -30.54 42.69 18.01
C GLN A 3 -29.53 41.61 17.58
N GLU A 4 -28.30 41.68 18.07
CA GLU A 4 -27.31 40.61 17.89
C GLU A 4 -27.80 39.37 18.63
N SER A 5 -28.13 38.31 17.90
CA SER A 5 -28.51 37.03 18.48
C SER A 5 -27.28 36.33 19.07
N LEU A 6 -27.33 35.94 20.34
CA LEU A 6 -26.25 35.24 21.02
C LEU A 6 -26.24 33.76 20.59
N VAL A 7 -25.11 33.23 20.12
CA VAL A 7 -24.99 31.81 19.74
C VAL A 7 -24.31 31.05 20.88
N LEU A 8 -25.09 30.24 21.60
CA LEU A 8 -24.60 29.36 22.64
C LEU A 8 -24.04 28.07 22.04
N LYS A 9 -22.86 27.68 22.48
CA LYS A 9 -22.26 26.38 22.15
C LYS A 9 -22.37 25.46 23.36
N LEU A 10 -22.92 24.28 23.12
CA LEU A 10 -22.96 23.19 24.10
C LEU A 10 -21.99 22.11 23.64
N ILE A 11 -20.99 21.80 24.45
CA ILE A 11 -19.92 20.85 24.09
C ILE A 11 -20.00 19.63 24.99
N PHE A 12 -20.03 18.44 24.39
CA PHE A 12 -19.94 17.17 25.11
C PHE A 12 -19.15 16.13 24.31
N LYS A 13 -17.96 15.75 24.79
CA LYS A 13 -16.98 14.94 24.05
C LYS A 13 -16.76 15.50 22.63
N ASP A 14 -17.00 14.71 21.58
CA ASP A 14 -16.82 15.11 20.18
C ASP A 14 -18.07 15.77 19.57
N ILE A 15 -19.18 15.87 20.31
CA ILE A 15 -20.45 16.43 19.82
C ILE A 15 -20.56 17.89 20.24
N LYS A 16 -20.79 18.78 19.26
CA LYS A 16 -20.97 20.23 19.46
C LYS A 16 -22.35 20.66 18.97
N LEU A 17 -23.19 21.14 19.87
CA LEU A 17 -24.52 21.69 19.55
C LEU A 17 -24.50 23.21 19.61
N LYS A 18 -25.22 23.88 18.72
CA LYS A 18 -25.31 25.36 18.67
C LYS A 18 -26.76 25.80 18.77
N PHE A 19 -27.03 26.76 19.66
CA PHE A 19 -28.35 27.35 19.83
C PHE A 19 -28.28 28.85 19.64
N SER A 20 -29.17 29.43 18.84
CA SER A 20 -29.35 30.89 18.78
C SER A 20 -30.35 31.32 19.87
N VAL A 21 -29.98 32.34 20.63
CA VAL A 21 -30.80 32.96 21.68
C VAL A 21 -31.19 34.39 21.23
N PRO A 22 -32.47 34.79 21.38
CA PRO A 22 -32.96 36.05 20.82
C PRO A 22 -32.52 37.32 21.57
N ASP A 23 -32.13 37.22 22.84
CA ASP A 23 -31.79 38.38 23.68
C ASP A 23 -30.44 38.17 24.39
N PRO A 24 -29.41 39.00 24.11
CA PRO A 24 -28.08 38.89 24.70
C PRO A 24 -27.96 39.42 26.13
N THR A 25 -29.04 39.94 26.74
CA THR A 25 -29.02 40.52 28.10
C THR A 25 -29.40 39.55 29.23
N GLN A 26 -29.61 38.27 28.90
CA GLN A 26 -30.06 37.25 29.86
C GLN A 26 -28.95 36.75 30.79
N THR A 27 -29.29 36.43 32.04
CA THR A 27 -28.34 35.88 33.02
C THR A 27 -27.97 34.42 32.71
N ILE A 28 -26.84 33.94 33.24
CA ILE A 28 -26.39 32.55 33.06
C ILE A 28 -27.47 31.54 33.52
N GLU A 29 -28.21 31.82 34.59
CA GLU A 29 -29.31 30.96 35.03
C GLU A 29 -30.46 30.92 34.01
N GLN A 30 -30.82 32.06 33.41
CA GLN A 30 -31.87 32.13 32.39
C GLN A 30 -31.46 31.39 31.11
N LEU A 31 -30.18 31.45 30.72
CA LEU A 31 -29.65 30.72 29.58
C LEU A 31 -29.66 29.19 29.82
N LYS A 32 -29.39 28.73 31.06
CA LYS A 32 -29.52 27.31 31.44
C LYS A 32 -30.95 26.83 31.30
N GLU A 33 -31.94 27.61 31.74
CA GLU A 33 -33.36 27.25 31.60
C GLU A 33 -33.77 27.12 30.12
N ILE A 34 -33.29 28.00 29.24
CA ILE A 34 -33.57 27.95 27.80
C ILE A 34 -32.96 26.71 27.15
N ILE A 35 -31.73 26.33 27.52
CA ILE A 35 -31.08 25.10 27.04
C ILE A 35 -31.92 23.88 27.46
N ILE A 36 -32.37 23.83 28.71
CA ILE A 36 -33.18 22.73 29.25
C ILE A 36 -34.53 22.66 28.54
N GLN A 37 -35.18 23.80 28.30
CA GLN A 37 -36.44 23.85 27.58
C GLN A 37 -36.30 23.36 26.13
N LYS A 38 -35.28 23.83 25.39
CA LYS A 38 -35.03 23.39 24.01
C LYS A 38 -34.69 21.89 23.91
N LEU A 39 -33.99 21.35 24.91
CA LEU A 39 -33.71 19.91 24.96
C LEU A 39 -34.96 19.11 25.32
N SER A 40 -35.84 19.62 26.19
CA SER A 40 -37.13 19.00 26.51
C SER A 40 -38.08 18.96 25.30
N GLU A 41 -38.09 20.01 24.47
CA GLU A 41 -38.82 20.03 23.18
C GLU A 41 -38.31 18.94 22.20
N GLN A 42 -37.05 18.54 22.32
CA GLN A 42 -36.44 17.42 21.59
C GLN A 42 -36.58 16.07 22.32
N GLY A 43 -37.41 16.01 23.37
CA GLY A 43 -37.70 14.80 24.14
C GLY A 43 -36.68 14.46 25.23
N ILE A 44 -35.75 15.38 25.55
CA ILE A 44 -34.65 15.16 26.51
C ILE A 44 -34.91 16.00 27.77
N ASN A 45 -35.33 15.35 28.85
CA ASN A 45 -35.61 16.03 30.12
C ASN A 45 -34.38 16.04 31.03
N LEU A 46 -33.85 17.24 31.32
CA LEU A 46 -32.69 17.46 32.18
C LEU A 46 -33.05 18.21 33.46
N GLN A 47 -32.35 17.93 34.55
CA GLN A 47 -32.44 18.74 35.77
C GLN A 47 -31.48 19.95 35.67
N PRO A 48 -31.79 21.08 36.32
CA PRO A 48 -30.99 22.31 36.22
C PRO A 48 -29.50 22.15 36.56
N ASN A 49 -29.18 21.25 37.49
CA ASN A 49 -27.81 21.01 37.95
C ASN A 49 -26.95 20.23 36.94
N ASN A 50 -27.55 19.71 35.86
CA ASN A 50 -26.84 18.95 34.83
C ASN A 50 -26.15 19.85 33.79
N VAL A 51 -26.46 21.15 33.76
CA VAL A 51 -25.86 22.13 32.84
C VAL A 51 -24.90 23.03 33.61
N GLN A 52 -23.59 22.87 33.36
CA GLN A 52 -22.54 23.70 33.96
C GLN A 52 -22.01 24.71 32.94
N CYS A 53 -21.54 25.87 33.39
CA CYS A 53 -20.87 26.86 32.53
C CYS A 53 -19.39 26.89 32.95
N ASN A 54 -18.47 26.82 32.01
CA ASN A 54 -17.04 26.93 32.28
C ASN A 54 -16.56 28.39 32.22
N ASP A 55 -15.30 28.64 32.57
CA ASP A 55 -14.68 29.98 32.56
C ASP A 55 -14.56 30.63 31.16
N SER A 56 -14.97 29.91 30.11
CA SER A 56 -15.00 30.37 28.71
C SER A 56 -16.43 30.61 28.19
N ASP A 57 -17.41 30.70 29.09
CA ASP A 57 -18.84 30.88 28.80
C ASP A 57 -19.48 29.75 27.96
N ASP A 58 -18.84 28.58 27.90
CA ASP A 58 -19.37 27.39 27.23
C ASP A 58 -20.13 26.49 28.23
N PHE A 59 -21.29 25.97 27.79
CA PHE A 59 -22.13 25.10 28.62
C PHE A 59 -21.78 23.61 28.42
N MET A 60 -21.67 22.85 29.51
CA MET A 60 -21.31 21.43 29.55
C MET A 60 -22.37 20.57 30.27
N LEU A 61 -22.54 19.31 29.84
CA LEU A 61 -23.48 18.33 30.42
C LEU A 61 -22.77 17.27 31.27
N ASN A 62 -23.29 16.99 32.48
CA ASN A 62 -22.59 16.18 33.49
C ASN A 62 -23.20 14.80 33.88
N SER A 63 -23.95 14.08 33.03
CA SER A 63 -24.39 12.71 33.39
C SER A 63 -24.41 11.70 32.25
N SER A 64 -23.97 10.47 32.55
CA SER A 64 -23.92 9.31 31.65
C SER A 64 -25.29 8.75 31.29
N ASP A 65 -26.31 8.95 32.14
CA ASP A 65 -27.64 8.32 31.96
C ASP A 65 -28.47 8.95 30.83
N ILE A 66 -28.14 10.19 30.46
CA ILE A 66 -28.78 10.96 29.38
C ILE A 66 -28.38 10.41 27.99
N ILE A 67 -27.18 9.83 27.90
CA ILE A 67 -26.59 9.26 26.68
C ILE A 67 -27.42 8.05 26.20
N GLY A 68 -27.94 7.25 27.14
CA GLY A 68 -28.78 6.11 26.83
C GLY A 68 -30.12 6.49 26.20
N GLN A 69 -30.63 7.70 26.45
CA GLN A 69 -31.85 8.22 25.85
C GLN A 69 -31.57 8.90 24.49
N LEU A 70 -30.47 9.65 24.38
CA LEU A 70 -29.99 10.25 23.12
C LEU A 70 -29.68 9.22 22.02
N LEU A 71 -29.08 8.08 22.39
CA LEU A 71 -28.71 7.03 21.42
C LEU A 71 -29.89 6.15 20.99
N LYS A 72 -30.90 5.96 21.84
CA LYS A 72 -32.04 5.06 21.57
C LYS A 72 -33.10 5.64 20.63
N GLN A 73 -33.13 6.96 20.43
CA GLN A 73 -34.10 7.61 19.54
C GLN A 73 -33.62 7.76 18.09
N ASN A 74 -32.35 7.45 17.80
CA ASN A 74 -31.82 7.58 16.45
C ASN A 74 -32.15 6.31 15.64
N ASP A 75 -33.10 6.39 14.71
CA ASP A 75 -33.58 5.23 13.92
C ASP A 75 -32.46 4.53 13.14
N THR A 76 -31.38 5.25 12.84
CA THR A 76 -30.14 4.72 12.24
C THR A 76 -29.44 3.71 13.16
N VAL A 77 -29.45 3.92 14.49
CA VAL A 77 -28.81 3.03 15.46
C VAL A 77 -29.61 1.73 15.62
N LYS A 78 -30.94 1.81 15.62
CA LYS A 78 -31.81 0.61 15.62
C LYS A 78 -31.66 -0.24 14.36
N LEU A 79 -31.44 0.41 13.21
CA LEU A 79 -31.16 -0.28 11.95
C LEU A 79 -29.79 -0.97 12.01
N VAL A 80 -28.77 -0.29 12.54
CA VAL A 80 -27.41 -0.83 12.71
C VAL A 80 -27.39 -1.99 13.71
N GLU A 81 -28.13 -1.93 14.83
CA GLU A 81 -28.25 -3.05 15.77
C GLU A 81 -28.96 -4.25 15.14
N LYS A 82 -30.06 -4.05 14.39
CA LYS A 82 -30.72 -5.13 13.64
C LYS A 82 -29.83 -5.76 12.57
N ILE A 83 -29.02 -4.95 11.90
CA ILE A 83 -28.06 -5.43 10.90
C ILE A 83 -26.94 -6.21 11.59
N ALA A 84 -26.42 -5.73 12.72
CA ALA A 84 -25.42 -6.42 13.51
C ALA A 84 -25.93 -7.78 14.04
N ASP A 85 -27.17 -7.83 14.56
CA ASP A 85 -27.78 -9.07 15.03
C ASP A 85 -28.01 -10.08 13.89
N ASN A 86 -28.42 -9.61 12.71
CA ASN A 86 -28.55 -10.46 11.52
C ASN A 86 -27.19 -10.98 11.01
N ILE A 87 -26.14 -10.16 11.07
CA ILE A 87 -24.78 -10.58 10.70
C ILE A 87 -24.27 -11.63 11.70
N ILE A 88 -24.50 -11.44 13.00
CA ILE A 88 -24.12 -12.40 14.03
C ILE A 88 -24.89 -13.72 13.85
N GLN A 89 -26.19 -13.68 13.54
CA GLN A 89 -26.97 -14.87 13.25
C GLN A 89 -26.53 -15.58 11.96
N GLN A 90 -26.19 -14.84 10.90
CA GLN A 90 -25.63 -15.43 9.67
C GLN A 90 -24.26 -16.07 9.91
N GLN A 91 -23.40 -15.44 10.71
CA GLN A 91 -22.10 -16.00 11.09
C GLN A 91 -22.26 -17.25 11.95
N GLN A 92 -23.23 -17.27 12.88
CA GLN A 92 -23.53 -18.45 13.68
C GLN A 92 -24.11 -19.60 12.83
N GLN A 93 -24.96 -19.32 11.85
CA GLN A 93 -25.45 -20.34 10.91
C GLN A 93 -24.34 -20.88 10.00
N GLN A 94 -23.45 -20.02 9.50
CA GLN A 94 -22.28 -20.46 8.72
C GLN A 94 -21.31 -21.29 9.57
N GLN A 95 -21.08 -20.92 10.83
CA GLN A 95 -20.29 -21.74 11.76
C GLN A 95 -20.96 -23.09 12.06
N GLN A 96 -22.29 -23.15 12.22
CA GLN A 96 -23.00 -24.42 12.40
C GLN A 96 -22.92 -25.31 11.14
N GLN A 97 -23.01 -24.73 9.94
CA GLN A 97 -22.84 -25.48 8.68
C GLN A 97 -21.40 -25.99 8.51
N GLN A 98 -20.39 -25.18 8.87
CA GLN A 98 -19.00 -25.61 8.89
C GLN A 98 -18.74 -26.70 9.95
N GLN A 99 -19.37 -26.60 11.12
CA GLN A 99 -19.29 -27.65 12.15
C GLN A 99 -19.97 -28.95 11.73
N GLN A 100 -21.09 -28.91 11.00
CA GLN A 100 -21.72 -30.12 10.44
C GLN A 100 -20.86 -30.75 9.34
N GLN A 101 -20.21 -29.94 8.50
CA GLN A 101 -19.24 -30.44 7.50
C GLN A 101 -17.99 -31.03 8.15
N GLN A 102 -17.50 -30.44 9.25
CA GLN A 102 -16.39 -30.98 10.03
C GLN A 102 -16.77 -32.26 10.80
N GLN A 103 -17.99 -32.38 11.32
CA GLN A 103 -18.46 -33.61 11.96
C GLN A 103 -18.59 -34.79 10.98
N GLN A 104 -18.89 -34.53 9.69
CA GLN A 104 -18.83 -35.57 8.66
C GLN A 104 -17.40 -35.96 8.25
N GLN A 105 -16.42 -35.09 8.46
CA GLN A 105 -14.99 -35.39 8.23
C GLN A 105 -14.28 -35.97 9.46
N GLN A 106 -14.87 -35.86 10.65
CA GLN A 106 -14.30 -36.35 11.92
C GLN A 106 -14.65 -37.81 12.28
N GLN A 107 -15.34 -38.56 11.40
CA GLN A 107 -15.48 -40.01 11.59
C GLN A 107 -14.23 -40.82 11.20
N ASP A 108 -13.19 -40.20 10.62
CA ASP A 108 -12.00 -40.91 10.14
C ASP A 108 -10.67 -40.51 10.78
N ASN A 109 -10.63 -39.67 11.83
CA ASN A 109 -9.38 -39.45 12.57
C ASN A 109 -9.62 -39.01 14.01
N THR A 110 -9.64 -39.98 14.92
CA THR A 110 -9.49 -39.74 16.35
C THR A 110 -8.01 -39.59 16.69
N THR A 111 -7.64 -38.41 17.22
CA THR A 111 -6.81 -38.16 18.41
C THR A 111 -5.95 -36.92 18.18
N GLU A 112 -6.39 -35.75 18.63
CA GLU A 112 -5.47 -34.67 19.05
C GLU A 112 -6.20 -33.63 19.92
N ALA A 113 -5.53 -33.23 21.01
CA ALA A 113 -6.04 -32.34 22.06
C ALA A 113 -6.04 -30.86 21.60
N PRO A 114 -6.75 -29.95 22.30
CA PRO A 114 -6.95 -28.58 21.84
C PRO A 114 -5.65 -27.78 21.82
N GLN A 115 -5.25 -27.28 20.65
CA GLN A 115 -4.08 -26.40 20.51
C GLN A 115 -4.39 -24.98 21.00
N ILE A 116 -3.59 -24.53 21.95
CA ILE A 116 -3.44 -23.14 22.37
C ILE A 116 -2.82 -22.39 21.18
N ILE A 117 -3.40 -21.28 20.74
CA ILE A 117 -2.83 -20.39 19.72
C ILE A 117 -1.50 -19.84 20.29
N GLN A 118 -0.37 -20.38 19.84
CA GLN A 118 0.96 -19.86 20.16
C GLN A 118 1.20 -18.58 19.34
N GLN A 119 1.43 -17.47 20.02
CA GLN A 119 1.99 -16.25 19.41
C GLN A 119 3.38 -16.60 18.88
N GLN A 120 3.58 -16.56 17.55
CA GLN A 120 4.89 -16.85 16.94
C GLN A 120 5.90 -15.77 17.31
N ASP A 121 7.12 -16.18 17.65
CA ASP A 121 8.23 -15.26 17.91
C ASP A 121 8.54 -14.41 16.67
N PRO A 122 8.91 -13.13 16.84
CA PRO A 122 9.22 -12.24 15.74
C PRO A 122 10.45 -12.72 14.97
N ALA A 123 10.38 -12.64 13.63
CA ALA A 123 11.45 -13.10 12.76
C ALA A 123 12.59 -12.07 12.62
N GLU A 124 12.25 -10.78 12.72
CA GLU A 124 13.18 -9.68 12.47
C GLU A 124 12.87 -8.49 13.41
N ALA A 125 13.91 -7.94 14.02
CA ALA A 125 13.85 -6.70 14.78
C ALA A 125 14.53 -5.57 14.01
N ILE A 126 13.79 -4.48 13.80
CA ILE A 126 14.23 -3.35 12.98
C ILE A 126 14.25 -2.09 13.84
N VAL A 127 15.42 -1.45 13.96
CA VAL A 127 15.49 -0.06 14.44
C VAL A 127 15.53 0.86 13.24
N VAL A 128 14.51 1.70 13.10
CA VAL A 128 14.46 2.75 12.08
C VAL A 128 15.10 4.00 12.65
N LEU A 129 16.24 4.38 12.08
CA LEU A 129 16.91 5.65 12.35
C LEU A 129 16.39 6.69 11.38
N TYR A 130 15.66 7.66 11.90
CA TYR A 130 15.03 8.72 11.13
C TYR A 130 15.78 10.03 11.39
N ASP A 131 16.36 10.61 10.34
CA ASP A 131 17.16 11.83 10.43
C ASP A 131 16.27 13.09 10.50
N ILE A 132 16.46 13.87 11.55
CA ILE A 132 15.82 15.17 11.78
C ILE A 132 16.85 16.32 11.81
N SER A 133 18.06 16.11 11.29
CA SER A 133 19.10 17.13 11.27
C SER A 133 18.76 18.31 10.35
N GLY A 134 19.45 19.43 10.54
CA GLY A 134 19.19 20.65 9.75
C GLY A 134 19.38 20.44 8.24
N SER A 135 20.27 19.54 7.83
CA SER A 135 20.54 19.26 6.41
C SER A 135 19.35 18.59 5.70
N MET A 136 18.43 17.98 6.44
CA MET A 136 17.17 17.41 5.93
C MET A 136 16.16 18.46 5.42
N SER A 137 16.36 19.74 5.76
CA SER A 137 15.60 20.85 5.18
C SER A 137 16.02 21.19 3.74
N SER A 138 17.16 20.66 3.29
CA SER A 138 17.66 20.87 1.93
C SER A 138 16.76 20.23 0.90
N GLN A 139 16.88 20.71 -0.34
CA GLN A 139 16.17 20.18 -1.48
C GLN A 139 16.53 18.71 -1.73
N PHE A 140 15.52 17.88 -1.99
CA PHE A 140 15.71 16.52 -2.49
C PHE A 140 15.99 16.60 -4.00
N PHE A 141 17.17 16.11 -4.41
CA PHE A 141 17.67 16.01 -5.79
C PHE A 141 16.82 16.68 -6.89
N GLY A 142 17.13 17.94 -7.24
CA GLY A 142 16.55 18.62 -8.41
C GLY A 142 15.04 18.92 -8.36
N ASP A 143 14.31 18.42 -7.37
CA ASP A 143 12.87 18.65 -7.17
C ASP A 143 12.67 19.94 -6.37
N LYS A 144 12.10 20.97 -7.00
CA LYS A 144 12.01 22.32 -6.41
C LYS A 144 11.01 22.41 -5.26
N GLU A 145 10.11 21.45 -5.14
CA GLU A 145 9.00 21.50 -4.17
C GLU A 145 9.18 20.49 -3.03
N LEU A 146 10.10 19.52 -3.17
CA LEU A 146 10.31 18.45 -2.19
C LEU A 146 11.62 18.62 -1.40
N SER A 147 11.51 18.63 -0.07
CA SER A 147 12.66 18.56 0.83
C SER A 147 13.14 17.11 1.02
N ARG A 148 14.40 16.93 1.44
CA ARG A 148 14.94 15.63 1.83
C ARG A 148 14.09 14.96 2.91
N MET A 149 13.61 15.75 3.88
CA MET A 149 12.68 15.28 4.91
C MET A 149 11.35 14.81 4.32
N GLY A 150 10.79 15.53 3.35
CA GLY A 150 9.58 15.10 2.64
C GLY A 150 9.75 13.78 1.90
N ALA A 151 10.91 13.57 1.24
CA ALA A 151 11.23 12.29 0.61
C ALA A 151 11.37 11.16 1.62
N VAL A 152 12.06 11.40 2.74
CA VAL A 152 12.21 10.42 3.83
C VAL A 152 10.87 10.09 4.50
N ASN A 153 9.96 11.06 4.66
CA ASN A 153 8.59 10.82 5.11
C ASN A 153 7.87 9.82 4.21
N ALA A 154 7.92 10.05 2.90
CA ALA A 154 7.30 9.17 1.93
C ALA A 154 7.92 7.76 1.96
N PHE A 155 9.25 7.65 2.07
CA PHE A 155 9.95 6.37 2.20
C PHE A 155 9.56 5.62 3.48
N PHE A 156 9.46 6.32 4.60
CA PHE A 156 9.06 5.73 5.87
C PHE A 156 7.60 5.23 5.83
N SER A 157 6.68 6.03 5.31
CA SER A 157 5.27 5.62 5.14
C SER A 157 5.17 4.42 4.21
N ALA A 158 5.88 4.44 3.07
CA ALA A 158 5.92 3.30 2.15
C ALA A 158 6.48 2.04 2.83
N PHE A 159 7.54 2.16 3.63
CA PHE A 159 8.07 1.05 4.41
C PHE A 159 7.02 0.49 5.38
N ALA A 160 6.35 1.34 6.16
CA ALA A 160 5.35 0.91 7.13
C ALA A 160 4.15 0.23 6.46
N ASP A 161 3.57 0.88 5.44
CA ASP A 161 2.40 0.39 4.71
C ASP A 161 2.67 -0.93 4.01
N LYS A 162 3.83 -1.05 3.34
CA LYS A 162 4.19 -2.26 2.61
C LYS A 162 4.57 -3.38 3.57
N THR A 163 5.26 -3.09 4.68
CA THR A 163 5.58 -4.12 5.68
C THR A 163 4.32 -4.73 6.29
N LEU A 164 3.30 -3.90 6.58
CA LEU A 164 1.97 -4.37 6.97
C LEU A 164 1.32 -5.20 5.87
N ALA A 165 1.32 -4.71 4.63
CA ALA A 165 0.65 -5.37 3.52
C ALA A 165 1.22 -6.75 3.17
N PHE A 166 2.51 -6.99 3.41
CA PHE A 166 3.16 -8.29 3.20
C PHE A 166 3.11 -9.20 4.45
N GLU A 167 2.46 -8.76 5.53
CA GLU A 167 2.31 -9.50 6.79
C GLU A 167 3.63 -10.03 7.36
N PHE A 168 4.70 -9.25 7.23
CA PHE A 168 5.97 -9.66 7.79
C PHE A 168 5.93 -9.64 9.32
N ASN A 169 6.36 -10.73 9.95
CA ASN A 169 6.46 -10.83 11.40
C ASN A 169 7.68 -10.06 11.92
N HIS A 170 7.55 -8.73 11.95
CA HIS A 170 8.59 -7.78 12.32
C HIS A 170 8.19 -7.03 13.59
N ILE A 171 9.18 -6.73 14.43
CA ILE A 171 9.06 -5.73 15.49
C ILE A 171 9.93 -4.54 15.17
N VAL A 172 9.36 -3.35 15.28
CA VAL A 172 10.01 -2.12 14.82
C VAL A 172 10.09 -1.10 15.96
N LYS A 173 11.21 -0.38 16.04
CA LYS A 173 11.42 0.76 16.93
C LYS A 173 11.84 1.97 16.10
N LEU A 174 11.21 3.12 16.32
CA LEU A 174 11.54 4.39 15.66
C LEU A 174 12.38 5.27 16.58
N VAL A 175 13.52 5.70 16.08
CA VAL A 175 14.43 6.62 16.77
C VAL A 175 14.72 7.81 15.86
N TRP A 176 14.43 9.01 16.35
CA TRP A 176 14.85 10.24 15.67
C TRP A 176 16.25 10.61 16.09
N PHE A 177 17.06 11.07 15.14
CA PHE A 177 18.40 11.55 15.43
C PHE A 177 18.72 12.86 14.74
N GLY A 178 19.44 13.72 15.47
CA GLY A 178 19.98 15.00 15.02
C GLY A 178 21.06 15.42 16.01
N SER A 179 20.92 16.59 16.64
CA SER A 179 21.79 16.98 17.78
C SER A 179 21.68 16.03 18.98
N GLN A 180 20.52 15.39 19.14
CA GLN A 180 20.17 14.45 20.20
C GLN A 180 19.41 13.26 19.60
N LEU A 181 19.25 12.21 20.39
CA LEU A 181 18.51 11.00 20.06
C LEU A 181 17.17 11.00 20.79
N TYR A 182 16.08 10.66 20.10
CA TYR A 182 14.75 10.60 20.68
C TYR A 182 14.08 9.26 20.35
N ASP A 183 13.78 8.48 21.39
CA ASP A 183 12.94 7.29 21.26
C ASP A 183 11.49 7.72 21.05
N LYS A 184 10.88 7.32 19.93
CA LYS A 184 9.47 7.64 19.63
C LYS A 184 8.52 6.52 20.00
N CYS A 185 9.01 5.29 20.03
CA CYS A 185 8.24 4.15 20.49
C CYS A 185 9.16 3.08 21.08
N GLU A 186 8.55 2.13 21.78
CA GLU A 186 9.16 0.83 22.06
C GLU A 186 8.99 -0.12 20.88
N PHE A 187 9.75 -1.22 20.87
CA PHE A 187 9.57 -2.26 19.85
C PHE A 187 8.13 -2.76 19.84
N THR A 188 7.49 -2.66 18.68
CA THR A 188 6.09 -3.04 18.50
C THR A 188 5.87 -3.60 17.09
N SER A 189 4.86 -4.46 16.94
CA SER A 189 4.35 -4.97 15.66
C SER A 189 3.19 -4.13 15.11
N ASP A 190 2.73 -3.13 15.87
CA ASP A 190 1.60 -2.27 15.50
C ASP A 190 2.07 -1.04 14.71
N PHE A 191 2.23 -1.23 13.39
CA PHE A 191 2.70 -0.20 12.46
C PHE A 191 1.74 0.99 12.30
N ASN A 192 0.45 0.83 12.60
CA ASN A 192 -0.54 1.91 12.50
C ASN A 192 -0.26 3.06 13.48
N LYS A 193 0.48 2.79 14.56
CA LYS A 193 0.92 3.81 15.51
C LYS A 193 2.08 4.68 15.00
N PHE A 194 2.78 4.28 13.94
CA PHE A 194 4.03 4.93 13.50
C PHE A 194 3.84 6.08 12.51
N ILE A 195 2.86 5.97 11.60
CA ILE A 195 2.68 6.97 10.53
C ILE A 195 2.43 8.36 11.12
N LYS A 196 1.59 8.42 12.17
CA LYS A 196 1.29 9.68 12.89
C LYS A 196 2.45 10.25 13.67
N LEU A 197 3.50 9.46 13.95
CA LEU A 197 4.63 9.94 14.76
C LEU A 197 5.59 10.80 13.94
N VAL A 198 5.60 10.68 12.61
CA VAL A 198 6.57 11.33 11.72
C VAL A 198 6.13 12.71 11.23
N ASP A 199 4.83 12.98 11.18
CA ASP A 199 4.28 14.26 10.69
C ASP A 199 4.68 15.47 11.56
N ASP A 200 5.02 15.27 12.83
CA ASP A 200 5.43 16.32 13.77
C ASP A 200 6.95 16.60 13.79
N ALA A 201 7.74 15.93 12.93
CA ALA A 201 9.17 16.06 12.91
C ALA A 201 9.61 17.41 12.30
N ASN A 202 10.43 18.17 13.03
CA ASN A 202 10.99 19.43 12.55
C ASN A 202 12.51 19.30 12.38
N PRO A 203 13.08 19.67 11.21
CA PRO A 203 14.50 19.52 10.97
C PRO A 203 15.30 20.60 11.71
N GLY A 204 16.41 20.23 12.33
CA GLY A 204 17.29 21.16 13.01
C GLY A 204 18.51 20.54 13.69
N GLY A 205 19.53 21.37 13.92
CA GLY A 205 20.73 20.94 14.65
C GLY A 205 21.76 20.16 13.82
N SER A 206 22.70 19.52 14.51
CA SER A 206 23.79 18.74 13.91
C SER A 206 23.37 17.31 13.57
N THR A 207 24.25 16.54 12.93
CA THR A 207 23.97 15.16 12.49
C THR A 207 24.91 14.20 13.20
N LYS A 208 24.34 13.37 14.09
CA LYS A 208 25.06 12.35 14.88
C LYS A 208 24.69 10.93 14.40
N CYS A 209 24.97 10.65 13.13
CA CYS A 209 24.62 9.40 12.47
C CYS A 209 25.31 8.19 13.13
N TYR A 210 26.61 8.25 13.40
CA TYR A 210 27.34 7.12 14.00
C TYR A 210 26.93 6.84 15.45
N ASP A 211 26.66 7.88 16.25
CA ASP A 211 26.13 7.71 17.61
C ASP A 211 24.71 7.11 17.58
N ALA A 212 23.89 7.47 16.59
CA ALA A 212 22.57 6.87 16.38
C ALA A 212 22.66 5.38 16.03
N ILE A 213 23.63 4.98 15.20
CA ILE A 213 23.90 3.58 14.87
C ILE A 213 24.38 2.81 16.11
N ASP A 214 25.30 3.36 16.90
CA ASP A 214 25.75 2.70 18.15
C ASP A 214 24.58 2.48 19.11
N TYR A 215 23.73 3.50 19.24
CA TYR A 215 22.52 3.42 20.06
C TYR A 215 21.55 2.34 19.55
N ALA A 216 21.30 2.28 18.24
CA ALA A 216 20.45 1.26 17.62
C ALA A 216 21.00 -0.16 17.82
N ILE A 217 22.32 -0.35 17.73
CA ILE A 217 22.99 -1.63 18.02
C ILE A 217 22.64 -2.07 19.44
N ASN A 218 22.82 -1.19 20.43
CA ASN A 218 22.53 -1.54 21.83
C ASN A 218 21.05 -1.94 22.02
N LYS A 219 20.11 -1.23 21.38
CA LYS A 219 18.68 -1.57 21.43
C LYS A 219 18.33 -2.90 20.76
N LEU A 220 18.97 -3.22 19.66
CA LEU A 220 18.81 -4.53 19.01
C LEU A 220 19.36 -5.68 19.87
N LEU A 221 20.46 -5.44 20.58
CA LEU A 221 21.05 -6.43 21.50
C LEU A 221 20.15 -6.70 22.71
N GLU A 222 19.45 -5.69 23.23
CA GLU A 222 18.42 -5.87 24.28
C GLU A 222 17.33 -6.85 23.81
N VAL A 223 16.87 -6.72 22.55
CA VAL A 223 15.85 -7.62 21.96
C VAL A 223 16.40 -9.02 21.72
N LYS A 224 17.66 -9.15 21.28
CA LYS A 224 18.31 -10.44 21.02
C LYS A 224 18.44 -11.30 22.29
N GLN A 225 18.54 -10.68 23.47
CA GLN A 225 18.50 -11.41 24.74
C GLN A 225 17.15 -12.10 24.96
N LYS A 226 16.06 -11.51 24.46
CA LYS A 226 14.70 -12.07 24.55
C LYS A 226 14.42 -13.08 23.43
N TYR A 227 14.94 -12.83 22.23
CA TYR A 227 14.76 -13.68 21.05
C TYR A 227 16.12 -14.03 20.44
N PRO A 228 16.75 -15.15 20.82
CA PRO A 228 18.13 -15.47 20.42
C PRO A 228 18.33 -15.63 18.89
N ASP A 229 17.32 -16.14 18.19
CA ASP A 229 17.36 -16.45 16.76
C ASP A 229 16.87 -15.29 15.87
N ILE A 230 16.51 -14.15 16.46
CA ILE A 230 15.97 -13.01 15.71
C ILE A 230 17.02 -12.37 14.81
N VAL A 231 16.60 -11.99 13.60
CA VAL A 231 17.44 -11.18 12.72
C VAL A 231 17.48 -9.74 13.21
N LEU A 232 18.67 -9.17 13.35
CA LEU A 232 18.86 -7.80 13.81
C LEU A 232 19.16 -6.88 12.63
N ARG A 233 18.36 -5.81 12.49
CA ARG A 233 18.48 -4.89 11.38
C ARG A 233 18.35 -3.43 11.80
N ILE A 234 19.16 -2.58 11.18
CA ILE A 234 19.05 -1.12 11.25
C ILE A 234 18.60 -0.63 9.87
N LEU A 235 17.55 0.19 9.84
CA LEU A 235 17.09 0.89 8.64
C LEU A 235 17.36 2.39 8.83
N ALA A 236 18.36 2.93 8.14
CA ALA A 236 18.72 4.35 8.24
C ALA A 236 18.10 5.17 7.11
N LEU A 237 17.29 6.17 7.44
CA LEU A 237 16.71 7.15 6.52
C LEU A 237 17.34 8.52 6.82
N THR A 238 18.29 8.94 5.98
CA THR A 238 19.21 10.06 6.29
C THR A 238 19.82 10.63 5.02
N ASP A 239 20.42 11.81 5.07
CA ASP A 239 21.29 12.28 3.98
C ASP A 239 22.75 11.79 4.11
N GLY A 240 23.06 11.06 5.18
CA GLY A 240 24.30 10.31 5.38
C GLY A 240 25.48 11.15 5.85
N GLU A 241 25.26 12.43 6.17
CA GLU A 241 26.29 13.29 6.76
C GLU A 241 26.49 12.94 8.24
N ASP A 242 27.74 13.02 8.69
CA ASP A 242 28.06 12.96 10.12
C ASP A 242 29.07 14.05 10.43
N ASN A 243 28.70 14.97 11.32
CA ASN A 243 29.52 16.13 11.66
C ASN A 243 29.75 16.28 13.16
N ALA A 244 29.10 15.46 13.99
CA ALA A 244 29.09 15.64 15.44
C ALA A 244 29.14 14.32 16.24
N SER A 245 29.28 13.15 15.61
CA SER A 245 29.35 11.91 16.37
C SER A 245 30.67 11.74 17.11
N THR A 246 30.57 11.14 18.29
CA THR A 246 31.74 10.71 19.06
C THR A 246 32.22 9.31 18.66
N SER A 247 31.30 8.48 18.20
CA SER A 247 31.53 7.13 17.69
C SER A 247 32.27 7.16 16.35
N LYS A 248 33.19 6.21 16.15
CA LYS A 248 33.97 6.09 14.91
C LYS A 248 33.50 4.88 14.09
N PRO A 249 33.53 4.94 12.74
CA PRO A 249 33.13 3.81 11.90
C PRO A 249 33.83 2.49 12.26
N ASN A 250 35.16 2.52 12.50
CA ASN A 250 35.93 1.31 12.81
C ASN A 250 35.46 0.59 14.08
N THR A 251 35.01 1.32 15.10
CA THR A 251 34.49 0.70 16.33
C THR A 251 33.11 0.09 16.11
N LEU A 252 32.30 0.67 15.22
CA LEU A 252 30.97 0.16 14.88
C LEU A 252 31.06 -1.10 14.03
N VAL A 253 31.97 -1.15 13.04
CA VAL A 253 32.16 -2.31 12.17
C VAL A 253 32.42 -3.58 12.98
N GLN A 254 33.24 -3.51 14.03
CA GLN A 254 33.51 -4.65 14.89
C GLN A 254 32.24 -5.15 15.60
N LYS A 255 31.47 -4.24 16.23
CA LYS A 255 30.20 -4.58 16.89
C LYS A 255 29.17 -5.18 15.93
N ILE A 256 29.07 -4.61 14.73
CA ILE A 256 28.16 -5.09 13.67
C ILE A 256 28.51 -6.52 13.28
N PHE A 257 29.81 -6.79 13.08
CA PHE A 257 30.30 -8.11 12.69
C PHE A 257 30.09 -9.15 13.80
N ASP A 258 30.49 -8.84 15.02
CA ASP A 258 30.41 -9.75 16.17
C ASP A 258 28.96 -10.19 16.44
N HIS A 259 27.99 -9.30 16.19
CA HIS A 259 26.58 -9.56 16.45
C HIS A 259 25.73 -9.89 15.22
N LYS A 260 26.33 -9.90 14.03
CA LYS A 260 25.67 -10.15 12.72
C LYS A 260 24.49 -9.20 12.47
N ILE A 261 24.69 -7.91 12.72
CA ILE A 261 23.68 -6.87 12.51
C ILE A 261 23.72 -6.43 11.04
N ILE A 262 22.55 -6.32 10.40
CA ILE A 262 22.43 -5.84 9.02
C ILE A 262 22.05 -4.35 9.06
N ILE A 263 22.72 -3.52 8.27
CA ILE A 263 22.36 -2.11 8.11
C ILE A 263 21.94 -1.87 6.67
N ASP A 264 20.71 -1.44 6.45
CA ASP A 264 20.31 -0.86 5.18
C ASP A 264 20.15 0.65 5.32
N SER A 265 20.51 1.38 4.27
CA SER A 265 20.46 2.84 4.28
C SER A 265 19.77 3.37 3.04
N PHE A 266 18.84 4.31 3.23
CA PHE A 266 18.19 5.08 2.17
C PHE A 266 18.67 6.50 2.29
N VAL A 267 19.55 6.87 1.37
CA VAL A 267 20.29 8.11 1.43
C VAL A 267 19.70 9.15 0.49
N VAL A 268 19.34 10.31 1.04
CA VAL A 268 18.75 11.44 0.31
C VAL A 268 19.75 12.59 0.04
N GLY A 269 21.05 12.30 0.16
CA GLY A 269 22.16 13.22 -0.08
C GLY A 269 23.39 12.53 -0.67
N GLU A 270 24.33 13.32 -1.22
CA GLU A 270 25.51 12.79 -1.92
C GLU A 270 26.72 12.55 -1.00
N ASN A 271 26.75 13.22 0.16
CA ASN A 271 27.90 13.23 1.08
C ASN A 271 27.85 12.08 2.10
N CYS A 272 27.72 10.84 1.64
CA CYS A 272 27.42 9.69 2.51
C CYS A 272 28.42 8.54 2.40
N VAL A 273 29.64 8.80 1.93
CA VAL A 273 30.66 7.76 1.68
C VAL A 273 30.92 6.90 2.93
N GLY A 274 30.97 7.52 4.11
CA GLY A 274 31.20 6.82 5.38
C GLY A 274 30.06 5.86 5.72
N LEU A 275 28.82 6.34 5.68
CA LEU A 275 27.63 5.53 5.90
C LEU A 275 27.53 4.41 4.86
N LYS A 276 27.68 4.70 3.56
CA LYS A 276 27.66 3.70 2.49
C LYS A 276 28.65 2.56 2.74
N THR A 277 29.88 2.90 3.12
CA THR A 277 30.93 1.91 3.41
C THR A 277 30.55 1.03 4.59
N LEU A 278 30.00 1.63 5.66
CA LEU A 278 29.52 0.91 6.85
C LEU A 278 28.35 -0.03 6.53
N THR A 279 27.39 0.44 5.74
CA THR A 279 26.21 -0.31 5.28
C THR A 279 26.64 -1.55 4.49
N HIS A 280 27.54 -1.41 3.51
CA HIS A 280 28.06 -2.56 2.77
C HIS A 280 28.92 -3.50 3.62
N ALA A 281 29.67 -2.97 4.60
CA ALA A 281 30.44 -3.79 5.54
C ALA A 281 29.53 -4.66 6.43
N SER A 282 28.30 -4.21 6.71
CA SER A 282 27.29 -4.98 7.44
C SER A 282 26.56 -6.04 6.61
N ASN A 283 26.95 -6.22 5.34
CA ASN A 283 26.24 -7.04 4.35
C ASN A 283 24.80 -6.55 4.05
N GLY A 284 24.51 -5.28 4.36
CA GLY A 284 23.29 -4.61 3.93
C GLY A 284 23.51 -3.77 2.68
N ARG A 285 22.46 -3.04 2.29
CA ARG A 285 22.36 -2.34 0.99
C ARG A 285 22.18 -0.84 1.20
N CYS A 286 22.92 -0.04 0.45
CA CYS A 286 22.87 1.42 0.48
C CYS A 286 22.18 1.94 -0.77
N TYR A 287 20.94 2.38 -0.63
CA TYR A 287 20.12 2.95 -1.69
C TYR A 287 20.26 4.47 -1.72
N CYS A 288 20.45 5.06 -2.88
CA CYS A 288 20.36 6.52 -3.07
C CYS A 288 19.38 6.81 -4.20
N PRO A 289 18.06 6.86 -3.91
CA PRO A 289 17.07 7.19 -4.92
C PRO A 289 17.21 8.66 -5.33
N ARG A 290 17.28 8.91 -6.64
CA ARG A 290 17.49 10.25 -7.21
C ARG A 290 16.19 11.02 -7.46
N ASP A 291 15.07 10.32 -7.40
CA ASP A 291 13.73 10.88 -7.47
C ASP A 291 12.78 10.09 -6.56
N LEU A 292 11.63 10.68 -6.25
CA LEU A 292 10.68 10.10 -5.31
C LEU A 292 10.12 8.77 -5.85
N GLY A 293 9.90 8.67 -7.16
CA GLY A 293 9.38 7.46 -7.79
C GLY A 293 10.31 6.28 -7.64
N GLN A 294 11.60 6.47 -7.95
CA GLN A 294 12.61 5.46 -7.73
C GLN A 294 12.62 4.98 -6.28
N GLY A 295 12.54 5.90 -5.32
CA GLY A 295 12.53 5.57 -3.90
C GLY A 295 11.28 4.80 -3.46
N MET A 296 10.09 5.22 -3.89
CA MET A 296 8.83 4.54 -3.58
C MET A 296 8.80 3.10 -4.14
N SER A 297 9.31 2.90 -5.35
CA SER A 297 9.37 1.58 -5.98
C SER A 297 10.31 0.60 -5.27
N LEU A 298 11.33 1.08 -4.54
CA LEU A 298 12.19 0.20 -3.74
C LEU A 298 11.39 -0.52 -2.66
N PHE A 299 10.46 0.17 -2.01
CA PHE A 299 9.63 -0.42 -0.95
C PHE A 299 8.57 -1.39 -1.48
N GLU A 300 8.41 -1.54 -2.80
CA GLU A 300 7.59 -2.60 -3.40
C GLU A 300 8.35 -3.94 -3.49
N ILE A 301 9.67 -3.94 -3.28
CA ILE A 301 10.53 -5.12 -3.39
C ILE A 301 10.59 -5.84 -2.03
N GLU A 302 10.11 -7.07 -1.96
CA GLU A 302 10.09 -7.85 -0.71
C GLU A 302 11.47 -8.02 -0.05
N SER A 303 12.54 -8.18 -0.85
CA SER A 303 13.92 -8.31 -0.33
C SER A 303 14.48 -7.03 0.32
N ILE A 304 13.81 -5.90 0.08
CA ILE A 304 14.07 -4.61 0.72
C ILE A 304 13.29 -4.51 2.03
N LEU A 305 12.06 -5.02 2.09
CA LEU A 305 11.24 -4.97 3.31
C LEU A 305 11.69 -5.99 4.35
N SER A 306 12.00 -7.23 3.94
CA SER A 306 12.53 -8.26 4.84
C SER A 306 13.82 -8.87 4.32
N THR A 307 14.78 -9.02 5.22
CA THR A 307 16.06 -9.68 4.93
C THR A 307 15.91 -11.18 4.68
N SER A 308 14.86 -11.81 5.21
CA SER A 308 14.53 -13.23 4.98
C SER A 308 14.28 -13.58 3.50
N ARG A 309 13.92 -12.58 2.69
CA ARG A 309 13.62 -12.70 1.26
C ARG A 309 14.85 -12.44 0.37
N ARG A 310 16.03 -12.19 0.95
CA ARG A 310 17.29 -12.05 0.21
C ARG A 310 17.86 -13.41 -0.18
N GLU A 311 18.53 -13.47 -1.33
CA GLU A 311 19.34 -14.63 -1.69
C GLU A 311 20.42 -14.84 -0.61
N LYS A 312 20.60 -16.10 -0.21
CA LYS A 312 21.61 -16.46 0.79
C LYS A 312 22.98 -16.34 0.15
N VAL A 313 23.71 -15.26 0.46
CA VAL A 313 25.10 -15.09 0.05
C VAL A 313 25.99 -15.75 1.11
N GLU A 314 26.99 -16.53 0.69
CA GLU A 314 28.00 -17.10 1.59
C GLU A 314 28.77 -15.97 2.29
N GLN A 315 28.91 -16.06 3.62
CA GLN A 315 29.59 -15.02 4.40
C GLN A 315 31.07 -14.95 4.02
N ALA A 316 31.54 -13.77 3.60
CA ALA A 316 32.96 -13.53 3.38
C ALA A 316 33.74 -13.62 4.71
N THR A 317 34.97 -14.11 4.62
CA THR A 317 35.93 -14.31 5.73
C THR A 317 36.15 -13.04 6.58
N ASN A 318 36.52 -13.23 7.86
CA ASN A 318 36.68 -12.25 8.96
C ASN A 318 37.57 -11.00 8.73
N VAL A 319 37.88 -10.61 7.49
CA VAL A 319 38.64 -9.41 7.14
C VAL A 319 37.82 -8.55 6.19
N VAL A 320 37.24 -7.47 6.71
CA VAL A 320 36.53 -6.47 5.93
C VAL A 320 37.55 -5.43 5.44
N ASP A 321 37.93 -5.50 4.17
CA ASP A 321 38.73 -4.45 3.52
C ASP A 321 37.83 -3.23 3.22
N LEU A 322 37.85 -2.25 4.12
CA LEU A 322 37.04 -1.03 4.01
C LEU A 322 37.44 -0.18 2.78
N ASP A 323 38.70 -0.23 2.35
CA ASP A 323 39.18 0.54 1.20
C ASP A 323 38.66 -0.06 -0.11
N ALA A 324 38.57 -1.39 -0.20
CA ALA A 324 37.93 -2.07 -1.34
C ALA A 324 36.41 -1.83 -1.39
N ILE A 325 35.74 -1.63 -0.25
CA ILE A 325 34.29 -1.41 -0.17
C ILE A 325 33.90 0.04 -0.49
N LYS A 326 34.75 1.01 -0.14
CA LYS A 326 34.49 2.46 -0.32
C LYS A 326 34.11 2.82 -1.77
N GLY A 327 34.68 2.12 -2.74
CA GLY A 327 34.45 2.30 -4.17
C GLY A 327 33.18 1.63 -4.72
N LYS A 328 32.44 0.84 -3.93
CA LYS A 328 31.21 0.19 -4.41
C LYS A 328 30.14 1.24 -4.77
N PRO A 329 29.40 1.05 -5.88
CA PRO A 329 28.30 1.94 -6.25
C PRO A 329 27.15 1.84 -5.25
N PHE A 330 26.20 2.76 -5.29
CA PHE A 330 24.95 2.59 -4.56
C PHE A 330 24.18 1.39 -5.11
N ASP A 331 23.44 0.69 -4.25
CA ASP A 331 22.60 -0.42 -4.69
C ASP A 331 21.45 0.06 -5.61
N THR A 332 21.13 1.37 -5.61
CA THR A 332 20.23 1.96 -6.61
C THR A 332 20.82 1.98 -8.03
N GLU A 333 22.15 1.98 -8.17
CA GLU A 333 22.84 2.00 -9.46
C GLU A 333 22.86 0.57 -10.04
N GLY A 334 22.10 0.37 -11.12
CA GLY A 334 21.89 -0.96 -11.72
C GLY A 334 20.59 -1.62 -11.28
N MET A 335 19.91 -1.09 -10.25
CA MET A 335 18.52 -1.42 -9.96
C MET A 335 17.63 -0.75 -11.01
N LYS A 336 17.28 -1.50 -12.06
CA LYS A 336 16.11 -1.16 -12.85
C LYS A 336 14.92 -1.40 -11.92
N VAL A 337 14.26 -0.33 -11.47
CA VAL A 337 12.86 -0.44 -11.04
C VAL A 337 12.17 -1.17 -12.19
N VAL A 338 11.83 -2.43 -11.98
CA VAL A 338 11.10 -3.19 -12.99
C VAL A 338 9.65 -2.72 -12.90
N THR A 339 9.39 -1.48 -13.29
CA THR A 339 8.31 -1.30 -14.23
C THR A 339 8.80 -2.05 -15.46
N LEU A 340 8.21 -3.22 -15.70
CA LEU A 340 8.50 -3.96 -16.91
C LEU A 340 8.15 -3.01 -18.05
N ASP A 341 9.17 -2.35 -18.64
CA ASP A 341 8.98 -1.50 -19.80
C ASP A 341 8.66 -2.42 -20.97
N VAL A 342 7.36 -2.74 -21.07
CA VAL A 342 6.80 -3.59 -22.10
C VAL A 342 6.61 -2.83 -23.40
N SER A 343 6.78 -1.50 -23.43
CA SER A 343 6.49 -0.66 -24.60
C SER A 343 7.14 -1.20 -25.88
N ASN A 344 8.39 -1.68 -25.78
CA ASN A 344 9.15 -2.20 -26.91
C ASN A 344 9.00 -3.71 -27.19
N ARG A 345 8.20 -4.44 -26.40
CA ARG A 345 7.97 -5.87 -26.63
C ARG A 345 6.90 -6.09 -27.68
N ALA A 346 7.19 -6.97 -28.64
CA ALA A 346 6.24 -7.42 -29.64
C ALA A 346 5.07 -8.16 -28.98
N VAL A 347 3.89 -8.06 -29.58
CA VAL A 347 2.67 -8.71 -29.09
C VAL A 347 2.43 -10.01 -29.85
N MET A 348 1.95 -11.03 -29.15
CA MET A 348 1.56 -12.30 -29.76
C MET A 348 0.28 -12.14 -30.58
N LYS A 349 0.26 -12.76 -31.77
CA LYS A 349 -0.87 -12.65 -32.70
C LYS A 349 -2.09 -13.41 -32.19
N ARG A 350 -3.29 -12.89 -32.44
CA ARG A 350 -4.57 -13.54 -32.06
C ARG A 350 -4.68 -14.97 -32.58
N GLU A 351 -4.30 -15.19 -33.84
CA GLU A 351 -4.32 -16.51 -34.47
C GLU A 351 -3.39 -17.51 -33.75
N GLU A 352 -2.23 -17.02 -33.30
CA GLU A 352 -1.26 -17.82 -32.55
C GLU A 352 -1.78 -18.18 -31.16
N ILE A 353 -2.42 -17.23 -30.46
CA ILE A 353 -3.07 -17.49 -29.16
C ILE A 353 -4.11 -18.60 -29.30
N VAL A 354 -5.02 -18.48 -30.28
CA VAL A 354 -6.09 -19.46 -30.52
C VAL A 354 -5.51 -20.82 -30.88
N LYS A 355 -4.46 -20.86 -31.71
CA LYS A 355 -3.77 -22.10 -32.08
C LYS A 355 -3.17 -22.78 -30.84
N ARG A 356 -2.38 -22.05 -30.05
CA ARG A 356 -1.72 -22.58 -28.85
C ARG A 356 -2.73 -23.02 -27.79
N ALA A 357 -3.85 -22.32 -27.62
CA ALA A 357 -4.93 -22.71 -26.71
C ALA A 357 -5.56 -24.06 -27.11
N LYS A 358 -5.87 -24.25 -28.40
CA LYS A 358 -6.41 -25.52 -28.91
C LYS A 358 -5.44 -26.68 -28.76
N GLU A 359 -4.15 -26.44 -29.02
CA GLU A 359 -3.09 -27.44 -28.84
C GLU A 359 -2.96 -27.85 -27.36
N ALA A 360 -3.04 -26.89 -26.43
CA ALA A 360 -2.98 -27.15 -24.99
C ALA A 360 -4.22 -27.91 -24.46
N GLU A 361 -5.41 -27.66 -25.02
CA GLU A 361 -6.62 -28.42 -24.71
C GLU A 361 -6.57 -29.86 -25.24
N ALA A 362 -6.04 -30.07 -26.44
CA ALA A 362 -5.91 -31.40 -27.04
C ALA A 362 -4.95 -32.32 -26.27
N GLN A 363 -3.89 -31.77 -25.69
CA GLN A 363 -2.91 -32.52 -24.89
C GLN A 363 -3.51 -33.07 -23.58
N ASP A 364 -4.51 -32.41 -23.01
CA ASP A 364 -5.16 -32.84 -21.76
C ASP A 364 -6.10 -34.03 -21.93
N ASN A 365 -6.83 -34.05 -23.04
CA ASN A 365 -7.73 -35.16 -23.37
C ASN A 365 -6.96 -36.45 -23.67
N GLN A 366 -5.66 -36.36 -24.00
CA GLN A 366 -4.78 -37.53 -24.19
C GLN A 366 -4.14 -38.02 -22.87
N GLN A 367 -3.87 -37.14 -21.90
CA GLN A 367 -3.36 -37.54 -20.58
C GLN A 367 -4.41 -38.18 -19.67
N THR A 368 -5.69 -37.81 -19.82
CA THR A 368 -6.79 -38.38 -19.03
C THR A 368 -7.23 -39.78 -19.47
N THR A 369 -6.78 -40.27 -20.62
CA THR A 369 -7.14 -41.60 -21.17
C THR A 369 -6.07 -42.70 -20.96
N SER A 370 -4.95 -42.39 -20.28
CA SER A 370 -3.88 -43.36 -20.00
C SER A 370 -3.55 -43.46 -18.51
N THR A 371 -4.48 -44.01 -17.71
CA THR A 371 -4.15 -44.50 -16.37
C THR A 371 -3.85 -46.00 -16.43
N GLY A 372 -2.55 -46.32 -16.50
CA GLY A 372 -2.04 -47.69 -16.44
C GLY A 372 -0.52 -47.72 -16.25
N VAL A 373 -0.11 -47.75 -14.98
CA VAL A 373 1.13 -48.36 -14.43
C VAL A 373 2.46 -47.56 -14.53
N GLU A 374 3.02 -47.32 -13.33
CA GLU A 374 4.44 -47.14 -12.94
C GLU A 374 5.21 -45.84 -13.26
N GLY A 375 5.31 -44.98 -12.23
CA GLY A 375 6.57 -44.79 -11.49
C GLY A 375 7.80 -44.26 -12.24
N LYS A 376 7.92 -42.92 -12.34
CA LYS A 376 9.16 -42.15 -12.14
C LYS A 376 8.83 -40.64 -12.07
N LYS A 377 8.96 -40.05 -10.88
CA LYS A 377 8.88 -38.59 -10.69
C LYS A 377 10.13 -37.94 -11.28
N ALA A 378 10.00 -37.40 -12.48
CA ALA A 378 10.87 -36.36 -13.00
C ALA A 378 10.11 -35.02 -12.93
N ALA A 379 10.71 -34.04 -12.27
CA ALA A 379 10.23 -32.68 -12.20
C ALA A 379 10.32 -32.02 -13.59
N VAL A 380 9.17 -31.81 -14.24
CA VAL A 380 8.99 -30.88 -15.36
C VAL A 380 7.69 -30.11 -15.11
N GLY A 381 7.75 -29.12 -14.22
CA GLY A 381 6.65 -28.22 -13.92
C GLY A 381 6.64 -27.05 -14.89
N GLY A 382 5.95 -27.19 -16.03
CA GLY A 382 5.78 -26.10 -17.02
C GLY A 382 4.38 -25.99 -17.64
N GLY A 383 3.56 -27.05 -17.62
CA GLY A 383 2.31 -27.05 -18.40
C GLY A 383 1.10 -26.35 -17.74
N GLY A 384 1.03 -26.32 -16.41
CA GLY A 384 -0.19 -25.88 -15.69
C GLY A 384 -0.48 -24.38 -15.81
N ARG A 385 0.53 -23.54 -15.58
CA ARG A 385 0.45 -22.08 -15.71
C ARG A 385 0.12 -21.68 -17.13
N ASP A 386 0.95 -22.09 -18.09
CA ASP A 386 0.82 -21.67 -19.49
C ASP A 386 -0.52 -22.07 -20.09
N ARG A 387 -1.03 -23.25 -19.72
CA ARG A 387 -2.38 -23.67 -20.10
C ARG A 387 -3.48 -22.79 -19.51
N ARG A 388 -3.35 -22.42 -18.23
CA ARG A 388 -4.28 -21.47 -17.59
C ARG A 388 -4.24 -20.12 -18.29
N LEU A 389 -3.05 -19.60 -18.62
CA LEU A 389 -2.86 -18.34 -19.34
C LEU A 389 -3.50 -18.37 -20.73
N LEU A 390 -3.22 -19.41 -21.52
CA LEU A 390 -3.78 -19.56 -22.86
C LEU A 390 -5.31 -19.67 -22.84
N LYS A 391 -5.88 -20.33 -21.83
CA LYS A 391 -7.33 -20.38 -21.64
C LYS A 391 -7.91 -19.00 -21.36
N GLU A 392 -7.32 -18.22 -20.45
CA GLU A 392 -7.78 -16.86 -20.15
C GLU A 392 -7.64 -15.90 -21.34
N LEU A 393 -6.55 -16.02 -22.11
CA LEU A 393 -6.36 -15.25 -23.34
C LEU A 393 -7.39 -15.61 -24.42
N ASN A 394 -7.68 -16.91 -24.60
CA ASN A 394 -8.71 -17.35 -25.52
C ASN A 394 -10.12 -16.92 -25.07
N ASP A 395 -10.41 -16.97 -23.77
CA ASP A 395 -11.62 -16.44 -23.18
C ASP A 395 -11.74 -14.92 -23.43
N ALA A 396 -10.65 -14.17 -23.30
CA ALA A 396 -10.64 -12.74 -23.58
C ALA A 396 -10.96 -12.39 -25.04
N ILE A 397 -10.50 -13.22 -25.99
CA ILE A 397 -10.80 -13.07 -27.41
C ILE A 397 -12.25 -13.47 -27.70
N THR A 398 -12.72 -14.59 -27.16
CA THR A 398 -14.01 -15.19 -27.52
C THR A 398 -15.19 -14.55 -26.80
N LYS A 399 -15.05 -14.26 -25.51
CA LYS A 399 -16.13 -13.67 -24.70
C LYS A 399 -16.29 -12.18 -24.95
N CYS A 400 -15.31 -11.55 -25.62
CA CYS A 400 -15.26 -10.14 -25.94
C CYS A 400 -15.61 -9.29 -24.70
N TYR A 401 -14.62 -9.05 -23.85
CA TYR A 401 -14.78 -8.35 -22.58
C TYR A 401 -15.06 -6.84 -22.69
N GLY A 402 -15.82 -6.43 -23.72
CA GLY A 402 -16.46 -5.15 -23.94
C GLY A 402 -15.53 -3.95 -23.84
N GLU A 403 -15.16 -3.62 -22.62
CA GLU A 403 -14.52 -2.38 -22.21
C GLU A 403 -13.03 -2.59 -21.85
N CYS A 404 -12.48 -3.76 -22.20
CA CYS A 404 -11.07 -4.11 -22.03
C CYS A 404 -10.50 -4.82 -23.28
N LYS A 405 -9.26 -4.52 -23.65
CA LYS A 405 -8.44 -5.30 -24.59
C LYS A 405 -7.13 -5.75 -23.95
N ILE A 406 -6.74 -6.99 -24.24
CA ILE A 406 -5.54 -7.65 -23.71
C ILE A 406 -4.61 -8.01 -24.86
N TYR A 407 -3.33 -7.69 -24.70
CA TYR A 407 -2.27 -7.95 -25.66
C TYR A 407 -1.09 -8.64 -24.95
N PRO A 408 -1.01 -9.98 -24.99
CA PRO A 408 0.12 -10.72 -24.41
C PRO A 408 1.40 -10.47 -25.22
N THR A 409 2.55 -10.40 -24.55
CA THR A 409 3.83 -10.25 -25.23
C THR A 409 4.25 -11.55 -25.92
N ALA A 410 4.97 -11.43 -27.05
CA ALA A 410 5.38 -12.57 -27.87
C ALA A 410 6.49 -13.40 -27.23
N ASP A 411 7.35 -12.77 -26.42
CA ASP A 411 8.47 -13.38 -25.72
C ASP A 411 8.07 -14.06 -24.40
N ASP A 412 7.06 -13.53 -23.70
CA ASP A 412 6.50 -14.14 -22.49
C ASP A 412 4.97 -13.99 -22.45
N ILE A 413 4.27 -15.13 -22.51
CA ILE A 413 2.80 -15.15 -22.44
C ILE A 413 2.26 -14.78 -21.06
N GLY A 414 3.11 -14.66 -20.04
CA GLY A 414 2.77 -14.18 -18.71
C GLY A 414 2.86 -12.66 -18.54
N ILE A 415 3.22 -11.91 -19.59
CA ILE A 415 3.30 -10.45 -19.54
C ILE A 415 2.29 -9.87 -20.52
N TRP A 416 1.31 -9.11 -20.04
CA TRP A 416 0.22 -8.56 -20.84
C TRP A 416 0.21 -7.03 -20.78
N LYS A 417 -0.02 -6.40 -21.93
CA LYS A 417 -0.46 -5.01 -22.04
C LYS A 417 -1.98 -5.01 -22.07
N ILE A 418 -2.60 -4.18 -21.25
CA ILE A 418 -4.07 -4.12 -21.13
C ILE A 418 -4.51 -2.69 -21.40
N LEU A 419 -5.54 -2.52 -22.23
CA LEU A 419 -6.22 -1.25 -22.42
C LEU A 419 -7.62 -1.34 -21.82
N ILE A 420 -7.99 -0.38 -20.98
CA ILE A 420 -9.35 -0.26 -20.44
C ILE A 420 -9.94 1.11 -20.77
N ILE A 421 -11.25 1.17 -20.98
CA ILE A 421 -11.98 2.43 -21.14
C ILE A 421 -12.54 2.87 -19.78
N GLY A 422 -12.38 4.15 -19.45
CA GLY A 422 -12.91 4.72 -18.22
C GLY A 422 -14.42 4.51 -18.07
N PRO A 423 -14.92 4.11 -16.88
CA PRO A 423 -16.35 3.82 -16.69
C PRO A 423 -17.24 5.04 -16.94
N LYS A 424 -18.45 4.80 -17.47
CA LYS A 424 -19.46 5.84 -17.71
C LYS A 424 -19.93 6.48 -16.41
N GLY A 425 -20.23 7.77 -16.45
CA GLY A 425 -20.67 8.52 -15.27
C GLY A 425 -19.56 8.87 -14.29
N THR A 426 -18.30 8.64 -14.65
CA THR A 426 -17.12 8.97 -13.85
C THR A 426 -16.31 10.08 -14.52
N PRO A 427 -15.47 10.84 -13.81
CA PRO A 427 -14.59 11.81 -14.46
C PRO A 427 -13.57 11.14 -15.42
N PHE A 428 -13.34 9.83 -15.27
CA PHE A 428 -12.49 9.01 -16.13
C PHE A 428 -13.12 8.63 -17.47
N GLU A 429 -14.44 8.82 -17.62
CA GLU A 429 -15.22 8.45 -18.80
C GLU A 429 -14.56 8.91 -20.11
N ASN A 430 -14.61 8.05 -21.12
CA ASN A 430 -14.01 8.21 -22.46
C ASN A 430 -12.47 8.30 -22.48
N GLY A 431 -11.80 8.17 -21.33
CA GLY A 431 -10.36 7.99 -21.27
C GLY A 431 -9.96 6.55 -21.60
N ILE A 432 -8.83 6.38 -22.27
CA ILE A 432 -8.21 5.08 -22.53
C ILE A 432 -6.99 4.95 -21.63
N TYR A 433 -6.99 3.95 -20.75
CA TYR A 433 -5.96 3.74 -19.75
C TYR A 433 -5.21 2.45 -20.04
N GLN A 434 -3.89 2.56 -20.14
CA GLN A 434 -3.00 1.43 -20.33
C GLN A 434 -2.50 0.90 -18.99
N LEU A 435 -2.49 -0.42 -18.85
CA LEU A 435 -1.96 -1.15 -17.71
C LEU A 435 -0.96 -2.20 -18.17
N THR A 436 -0.02 -2.53 -17.30
CA THR A 436 0.79 -3.76 -17.40
C THR A 436 0.27 -4.80 -16.44
N CYS A 437 0.26 -6.06 -16.85
CA CYS A 437 -0.06 -7.21 -16.01
C CYS A 437 1.05 -8.25 -16.14
N VAL A 438 1.61 -8.66 -15.02
CA VAL A 438 2.68 -9.67 -14.93
C VAL A 438 2.17 -10.84 -14.10
N LEU A 439 2.05 -11.98 -14.74
CA LEU A 439 1.58 -13.23 -14.15
C LEU A 439 2.80 -14.05 -13.69
N PRO A 440 2.98 -14.29 -12.37
CA PRO A 440 4.15 -14.98 -11.86
C PRO A 440 4.16 -16.47 -12.26
N GLN A 441 5.29 -17.14 -12.07
CA GLN A 441 5.47 -18.56 -12.44
C GLN A 441 4.54 -19.53 -11.69
N ASP A 442 4.08 -19.13 -10.51
CA ASP A 442 3.14 -19.85 -9.66
C ASP A 442 1.68 -19.39 -9.84
N TYR A 443 1.37 -18.57 -10.85
CA TYR A 443 -0.01 -18.26 -11.22
C TYR A 443 -0.79 -19.54 -11.59
N PRO A 444 -2.03 -19.75 -11.10
CA PRO A 444 -2.89 -18.81 -10.38
C PRO A 444 -2.83 -18.90 -8.84
N PHE A 445 -1.87 -19.62 -8.26
CA PHE A 445 -1.72 -19.71 -6.80
C PHE A 445 -1.19 -18.42 -6.18
N LYS A 446 -0.45 -17.61 -6.94
CA LYS A 446 -0.17 -16.21 -6.61
C LYS A 446 -0.92 -15.23 -7.53
N PRO A 447 -1.30 -14.05 -7.03
CA PRO A 447 -1.99 -13.03 -7.81
C PRO A 447 -1.12 -12.45 -8.93
N PRO A 448 -1.75 -11.89 -9.98
CA PRO A 448 -1.04 -11.11 -10.99
C PRO A 448 -0.57 -9.78 -10.39
N LYS A 449 0.54 -9.24 -10.88
CA LYS A 449 1.00 -7.88 -10.56
C LYS A 449 0.50 -6.93 -11.63
N ILE A 450 -0.34 -5.97 -11.26
CA ILE A 450 -0.95 -5.00 -12.19
C ILE A 450 -0.60 -3.58 -11.78
N SER A 451 -0.20 -2.75 -12.76
CA SER A 451 0.04 -1.32 -12.58
C SER A 451 -0.43 -0.52 -13.78
N PHE A 452 -0.83 0.73 -13.54
CA PHE A 452 -1.14 1.70 -14.58
C PHE A 452 0.14 2.23 -15.23
N VAL A 453 0.16 2.25 -16.56
CA VAL A 453 1.16 2.97 -17.36
C VAL A 453 0.69 4.41 -17.59
N THR A 454 -0.59 4.58 -17.88
CA THR A 454 -1.23 5.89 -17.96
C THR A 454 -1.25 6.53 -16.58
N LYS A 455 -0.76 7.77 -16.44
CA LYS A 455 -0.80 8.49 -15.17
C LYS A 455 -2.24 8.72 -14.72
N MET A 456 -2.50 8.52 -13.43
CA MET A 456 -3.83 8.56 -12.84
C MET A 456 -3.90 9.55 -11.67
N HIS A 457 -4.93 10.39 -11.67
CA HIS A 457 -5.36 11.16 -10.51
C HIS A 457 -6.41 10.36 -9.75
N HIS A 458 -6.01 9.52 -8.80
CA HIS A 458 -6.96 8.64 -8.11
C HIS A 458 -6.49 8.28 -6.69
N PRO A 459 -7.36 8.30 -5.66
CA PRO A 459 -6.97 8.04 -4.27
C PRO A 459 -6.22 6.71 -4.06
N ASN A 460 -6.64 5.64 -4.73
CA ASN A 460 -6.09 4.28 -4.58
C ASN A 460 -5.06 3.89 -5.65
N ILE A 461 -4.59 4.82 -6.49
CA ILE A 461 -3.58 4.56 -7.53
C ILE A 461 -2.42 5.52 -7.33
N SER A 462 -1.19 5.00 -7.24
CA SER A 462 -0.01 5.85 -7.13
C SER A 462 0.18 6.66 -8.41
N LYS A 463 0.23 8.00 -8.27
CA LYS A 463 0.56 8.91 -9.37
C LYS A 463 1.95 8.66 -9.97
N THR A 464 2.87 8.14 -9.15
CA THR A 464 4.28 7.98 -9.52
C THR A 464 4.59 6.60 -10.08
N SER A 465 4.16 5.52 -9.41
CA SER A 465 4.46 4.15 -9.87
C SER A 465 3.32 3.51 -10.67
N GLY A 466 2.12 4.08 -10.65
CA GLY A 466 0.91 3.47 -11.21
C GLY A 466 0.42 2.25 -10.44
N ALA A 467 1.04 1.91 -9.31
CA ALA A 467 0.62 0.80 -8.46
C ALA A 467 -0.77 1.07 -7.87
N LEU A 468 -1.55 0.00 -7.68
CA LEU A 468 -2.91 0.06 -7.15
C LEU A 468 -3.06 -0.85 -5.93
N CYS A 469 -3.82 -0.39 -4.94
CA CYS A 469 -4.18 -1.18 -3.77
C CYS A 469 -5.54 -1.82 -3.99
N LEU A 470 -5.56 -3.14 -4.22
CA LEU A 470 -6.80 -3.93 -4.32
C LEU A 470 -6.66 -5.18 -3.47
N ASP A 471 -7.64 -5.43 -2.62
CA ASP A 471 -7.71 -6.62 -1.77
C ASP A 471 -7.79 -7.93 -2.58
N VAL A 472 -8.41 -7.92 -3.77
CA VAL A 472 -8.42 -9.06 -4.71
C VAL A 472 -7.02 -9.41 -5.23
N LEU A 473 -6.04 -8.51 -5.12
CA LEU A 473 -4.63 -8.77 -5.43
C LEU A 473 -3.79 -9.12 -4.19
N LYS A 474 -4.42 -9.21 -3.01
CA LYS A 474 -3.80 -9.50 -1.72
C LYS A 474 -4.49 -10.70 -1.05
N ASP A 475 -5.21 -10.44 0.05
CA ASP A 475 -5.85 -11.40 0.95
C ASP A 475 -7.09 -12.06 0.34
N ARG A 476 -7.77 -11.39 -0.61
CA ARG A 476 -8.94 -11.95 -1.31
C ARG A 476 -8.59 -12.66 -2.61
N TRP A 477 -7.30 -12.77 -2.94
CA TRP A 477 -6.89 -13.55 -4.11
C TRP A 477 -7.20 -15.03 -3.90
N SER A 478 -7.76 -15.65 -4.93
CA SER A 478 -7.98 -17.09 -4.99
C SER A 478 -7.63 -17.60 -6.38
N PRO A 479 -7.08 -18.83 -6.53
CA PRO A 479 -6.83 -19.44 -7.83
C PRO A 479 -8.06 -19.51 -8.75
N ALA A 480 -9.27 -19.36 -8.21
CA ALA A 480 -10.52 -19.28 -8.97
C ALA A 480 -10.72 -17.93 -9.68
N LEU A 481 -10.07 -16.85 -9.23
CA LEU A 481 -10.13 -15.54 -9.86
C LEU A 481 -9.28 -15.51 -11.14
N THR A 482 -9.71 -14.69 -12.09
CA THR A 482 -9.05 -14.48 -13.39
C THR A 482 -8.51 -13.06 -13.48
N VAL A 483 -7.62 -12.80 -14.44
CA VAL A 483 -7.17 -11.43 -14.72
C VAL A 483 -8.37 -10.53 -15.08
N PHE A 484 -9.36 -11.07 -15.80
CA PHE A 484 -10.57 -10.34 -16.11
C PHE A 484 -11.37 -9.95 -14.86
N SER A 485 -11.51 -10.86 -13.89
CA SER A 485 -12.13 -10.55 -12.59
C SER A 485 -11.44 -9.39 -11.88
N VAL A 486 -10.10 -9.34 -11.93
CA VAL A 486 -9.32 -8.23 -11.37
C VAL A 486 -9.56 -6.94 -12.13
N ILE A 487 -9.63 -6.98 -13.46
CA ILE A 487 -9.94 -5.79 -14.28
C ILE A 487 -11.32 -5.23 -13.94
N LEU A 488 -12.32 -6.09 -13.68
CA LEU A 488 -13.63 -5.65 -13.21
C LEU A 488 -13.55 -4.95 -11.84
N SER A 489 -12.74 -5.48 -10.91
CA SER A 489 -12.48 -4.81 -9.63
C SER A 489 -11.79 -3.46 -9.80
N ILE A 490 -10.81 -3.34 -10.71
CA ILE A 490 -10.17 -2.05 -11.05
C ILE A 490 -11.21 -1.05 -11.58
N ARG A 491 -12.10 -1.47 -12.49
CA ARG A 491 -13.17 -0.61 -13.00
C ARG A 491 -14.13 -0.18 -11.89
N SER A 492 -14.48 -1.10 -10.99
CA SER A 492 -15.30 -0.77 -9.81
C SER A 492 -14.62 0.29 -8.95
N LEU A 493 -13.30 0.20 -8.76
CA LEU A 493 -12.52 1.15 -8.00
C LEU A 493 -12.51 2.55 -8.65
N LEU A 494 -12.42 2.63 -9.99
CA LEU A 494 -12.51 3.90 -10.72
C LEU A 494 -13.90 4.54 -10.60
N THR A 495 -14.95 3.73 -10.45
CA THR A 495 -16.32 4.21 -10.23
C THR A 495 -16.55 4.68 -8.80
N ASP A 496 -16.03 3.94 -7.82
CA ASP A 496 -16.18 4.22 -6.40
C ASP A 496 -14.82 4.14 -5.68
N PRO A 497 -14.04 5.24 -5.68
CA PRO A 497 -12.77 5.31 -4.98
C PRO A 497 -12.94 5.09 -3.47
N ASN A 498 -11.99 4.42 -2.84
CA ASN A 498 -11.98 4.21 -1.39
C ASN A 498 -10.99 5.18 -0.71
N PRO A 499 -11.43 6.36 -0.24
CA PRO A 499 -10.54 7.34 0.36
C PRO A 499 -10.08 7.01 1.79
N ASP A 500 -10.56 5.93 2.40
CA ASP A 500 -10.10 5.47 3.72
C ASP A 500 -8.89 4.53 3.65
N ASP A 501 -8.64 3.92 2.48
CA ASP A 501 -7.47 3.09 2.17
C ASP A 501 -6.71 3.67 0.95
N ALA A 502 -6.41 4.97 1.00
CA ALA A 502 -5.81 5.71 -0.10
C ALA A 502 -4.28 5.52 -0.15
N LEU A 503 -3.74 5.33 -1.36
CA LEU A 503 -2.29 5.41 -1.63
C LEU A 503 -1.81 6.85 -1.74
N ASP A 504 -2.69 7.77 -2.14
CA ASP A 504 -2.41 9.21 -2.21
C ASP A 504 -3.38 9.96 -1.28
N SER A 505 -2.87 10.37 -0.11
CA SER A 505 -3.64 11.06 0.92
C SER A 505 -4.10 12.44 0.49
N ASN A 506 -3.36 13.13 -0.38
CA ASN A 506 -3.74 14.44 -0.90
C ASN A 506 -4.93 14.30 -1.84
N VAL A 507 -4.87 13.34 -2.78
CA VAL A 507 -5.99 13.07 -3.69
C VAL A 507 -7.21 12.55 -2.94
N ALA A 508 -7.04 11.77 -1.88
CA ALA A 508 -8.14 11.36 -1.01
C ALA A 508 -8.78 12.54 -0.26
N ALA A 509 -8.00 13.48 0.26
CA ALA A 509 -8.51 14.69 0.89
C ALA A 509 -9.28 15.55 -0.11
N GLU A 510 -8.75 15.71 -1.32
CA GLU A 510 -9.41 16.42 -2.43
C GLU A 510 -10.73 15.74 -2.81
N TYR A 511 -10.76 14.41 -2.92
CA TYR A 511 -11.97 13.65 -3.19
C TYR A 511 -13.04 13.80 -2.09
N LYS A 512 -12.63 13.78 -0.81
CA LYS A 512 -13.51 13.89 0.36
C LYS A 512 -14.06 15.30 0.57
N HIS A 513 -13.22 16.33 0.42
CA HIS A 513 -13.54 17.69 0.85
C HIS A 513 -13.80 18.64 -0.33
N GLU A 514 -13.22 18.38 -1.51
CA GLU A 514 -13.22 19.28 -2.66
C GLU A 514 -13.59 18.55 -3.95
N LYS A 515 -14.68 17.77 -3.94
CA LYS A 515 -15.09 16.89 -5.05
C LYS A 515 -15.09 17.54 -6.45
N LYS A 516 -15.43 18.83 -6.55
CA LYS A 516 -15.39 19.56 -7.83
C LYS A 516 -13.95 19.74 -8.34
N LEU A 517 -13.03 20.12 -7.46
CA LEU A 517 -11.62 20.26 -7.80
C LEU A 517 -11.04 18.91 -8.24
N TYR A 518 -11.37 17.85 -7.51
CA TYR A 518 -11.04 16.47 -7.88
C TYR A 518 -11.49 16.13 -9.31
N GLU A 519 -12.77 16.35 -9.61
CA GLU A 519 -13.30 16.05 -10.95
C GLU A 519 -12.62 16.89 -12.06
N GLU A 520 -12.26 18.15 -11.78
CA GLU A 520 -11.52 19.00 -12.72
C GLU A 520 -10.08 18.51 -12.93
N ASN A 521 -9.38 18.13 -11.87
CA ASN A 521 -8.01 17.63 -11.94
C ASN A 521 -7.95 16.28 -12.65
N VAL A 522 -8.89 15.37 -12.38
CA VAL A 522 -9.04 14.11 -13.13
C VAL A 522 -9.28 14.40 -14.61
N LYS A 523 -10.17 15.34 -14.95
CA LYS A 523 -10.43 15.70 -16.36
C LYS A 523 -9.20 16.28 -17.05
N LYS A 524 -8.42 17.13 -16.37
CA LYS A 524 -7.15 17.67 -16.89
C LYS A 524 -6.14 16.56 -17.15
N GLU A 525 -5.93 15.66 -16.18
CA GLU A 525 -5.00 14.54 -16.34
C GLU A 525 -5.45 13.57 -17.44
N LYS A 526 -6.76 13.29 -17.53
CA LYS A 526 -7.33 12.47 -18.61
C LYS A 526 -7.04 13.07 -20.00
N GLN A 527 -7.20 14.38 -20.17
CA GLN A 527 -6.89 15.06 -21.42
C GLN A 527 -5.41 14.96 -21.78
N LEU A 528 -4.53 14.98 -20.78
CA LEU A 528 -3.09 14.98 -20.97
C LEU A 528 -2.53 13.57 -21.23
N TYR A 529 -3.05 12.54 -20.57
CA TYR A 529 -2.44 11.21 -20.54
C TYR A 529 -3.33 10.07 -21.04
N ALA A 530 -4.65 10.25 -21.03
CA ALA A 530 -5.61 9.18 -21.32
C ALA A 530 -6.49 9.48 -22.55
N SER A 531 -6.07 10.43 -23.40
CA SER A 531 -6.69 10.71 -24.70
C SER A 531 -5.74 10.45 -25.88
N PRO A 532 -5.03 9.30 -25.93
CA PRO A 532 -4.10 9.00 -27.02
C PRO A 532 -4.84 8.77 -28.34
N THR A 533 -4.14 8.97 -29.46
CA THR A 533 -4.65 8.56 -30.77
C THR A 533 -4.59 7.04 -30.92
N VAL A 534 -5.32 6.49 -31.89
CA VAL A 534 -5.24 5.05 -32.21
C VAL A 534 -3.81 4.69 -32.63
N GLU A 535 -3.16 5.58 -33.35
CA GLU A 535 -1.77 5.44 -33.80
C GLU A 535 -0.79 5.37 -32.62
N ASP A 536 -0.94 6.25 -31.62
CA ASP A 536 -0.12 6.23 -30.41
C ASP A 536 -0.30 4.92 -29.64
N LEU A 537 -1.55 4.48 -29.45
CA LEU A 537 -1.85 3.22 -28.77
C LEU A 537 -1.26 2.02 -29.51
N LEU A 538 -1.36 1.97 -30.84
CA LEU A 538 -0.80 0.86 -31.62
C LEU A 538 0.72 0.86 -31.61
N LYS A 539 1.35 2.04 -31.61
CA LYS A 539 2.80 2.14 -31.47
C LYS A 539 3.26 1.56 -30.13
N ASP A 540 2.56 1.88 -29.05
CA ASP A 540 2.91 1.39 -27.71
C ASP A 540 2.56 -0.09 -27.51
N VAL A 541 1.48 -0.57 -28.14
CA VAL A 541 1.04 -1.96 -28.02
C VAL A 541 1.81 -2.88 -28.96
N LEU A 542 1.84 -2.59 -30.26
CA LEU A 542 2.43 -3.46 -31.30
C LEU A 542 3.94 -3.23 -31.49
N GLY A 543 4.50 -2.11 -31.02
CA GLY A 543 5.91 -1.79 -31.20
C GLY A 543 6.26 -1.45 -32.64
N SER A 544 7.35 -2.04 -33.16
CA SER A 544 7.96 -1.69 -34.46
C SER A 544 7.28 -2.33 -35.68
N VAL A 545 5.96 -2.47 -35.70
CA VAL A 545 5.23 -2.98 -36.86
C VAL A 545 5.08 -1.86 -37.90
N SER A 546 5.36 -2.18 -39.18
CA SER A 546 5.20 -1.20 -40.26
C SER A 546 3.73 -0.81 -40.46
N VAL A 547 3.48 0.49 -40.56
CA VAL A 547 2.15 1.09 -40.79
C VAL A 547 1.50 0.58 -42.09
N ASP A 548 2.30 0.20 -43.07
CA ASP A 548 1.82 -0.30 -44.36
C ASP A 548 1.42 -1.79 -44.32
N SER A 549 1.79 -2.51 -43.27
CA SER A 549 1.49 -3.93 -43.12
C SER A 549 -0.02 -4.17 -42.98
N GLN A 550 -0.49 -5.30 -43.50
CA GLN A 550 -1.88 -5.72 -43.33
C GLN A 550 -2.21 -5.91 -41.84
N GLU A 551 -1.25 -6.40 -41.05
CA GLU A 551 -1.35 -6.56 -39.60
C GLU A 551 -1.64 -5.24 -38.88
N TYR A 552 -0.94 -4.16 -39.22
CA TYR A 552 -1.22 -2.84 -38.65
C TYR A 552 -2.61 -2.34 -39.04
N LYS A 553 -3.00 -2.49 -40.32
CA LYS A 553 -4.31 -2.04 -40.83
C LYS A 553 -5.47 -2.77 -40.14
N ASP A 554 -5.33 -4.08 -39.94
CA ASP A 554 -6.35 -4.89 -39.27
C ASP A 554 -6.45 -4.54 -37.78
N ALA A 555 -5.31 -4.38 -37.10
CA ALA A 555 -5.26 -3.96 -35.70
C ALA A 555 -5.81 -2.54 -35.50
N HIS A 556 -5.52 -1.62 -36.43
CA HIS A 556 -6.04 -0.26 -36.42
C HIS A 556 -7.56 -0.22 -36.57
N LYS A 557 -8.09 -0.99 -37.52
CA LYS A 557 -9.53 -1.12 -37.71
C LYS A 557 -10.19 -1.69 -36.45
N ASP A 558 -9.67 -2.81 -35.93
CA ASP A 558 -10.20 -3.48 -34.75
C ASP A 558 -10.13 -2.61 -33.48
N LEU A 559 -9.06 -1.84 -33.28
CA LEU A 559 -8.94 -0.90 -32.16
C LEU A 559 -9.87 0.30 -32.32
N SER A 560 -9.96 0.86 -33.52
CA SER A 560 -10.86 1.97 -33.83
C SER A 560 -12.34 1.61 -33.61
N GLU A 561 -12.76 0.42 -34.07
CA GLU A 561 -14.12 -0.08 -33.86
C GLU A 561 -14.42 -0.30 -32.38
N TRP A 562 -13.47 -0.88 -31.64
CA TRP A 562 -13.61 -1.11 -30.20
C TRP A 562 -13.75 0.21 -29.42
N ILE A 563 -12.94 1.23 -29.70
CA ILE A 563 -13.06 2.54 -29.07
C ILE A 563 -14.42 3.15 -29.38
N LYS A 564 -14.85 3.13 -30.65
CA LYS A 564 -16.15 3.68 -31.05
C LYS A 564 -17.34 3.00 -30.36
N GLN A 565 -17.29 1.69 -30.18
CA GLN A 565 -18.37 0.92 -29.57
C GLN A 565 -18.47 1.13 -28.04
N ASN A 566 -17.36 1.44 -27.37
CA ASN A 566 -17.29 1.43 -25.91
C ASN A 566 -17.01 2.81 -25.28
N ALA A 567 -16.63 3.82 -26.07
CA ALA A 567 -16.47 5.22 -25.64
C ALA A 567 -17.66 6.13 -26.02
N GLN A 568 -18.74 5.56 -26.55
CA GLN A 568 -20.06 6.19 -26.67
C GLN A 568 -20.98 5.55 -25.61
#